data_AF-A0A428WRJ3-F1
#
_entry.id   AF-A0A428WRJ3-F1
#
_cell.length_a   1.000
_cell.length_b   1.000
_cell.length_c   1.000
_cell.angle_alpha   90.00
_cell.angle_beta   90.00
_cell.angle_gamma   90.00
#
_symmetry.space_group_name_H-M   'P 1'
#
loop_
_entity.id
_entity.type
_entity.pdbx_description
1 polymer ?
#
loop_
_entity_poly.entity_id
_entity_poly.type
_entity_poly.pdbx_seq_one_letter_code
_entity_poly.pdbx_strand_id
1 'polypeptide(L)'
;MVSVGRVRYRSGGRARPTAEERTPVVDEQRFRFDVLERLRAEPRTSVELVEEIAAALQPVVGLAYHDNGDGGPVPLGASKTGGLPHVAAGFVWPTEEDTDEPLALVCQINLAEAAAAAPGRLPATGMLYLFSIADGDRAYGYEIDDETTALVHDPAPGPLAVAEAPAELAALDAILPECALRVGPSFGCQDPQPADGRPEAQRFDYDVEQAIERAIEAAGGVAEGVGRMLGDANLFRAEMAECYDPARQVLLVSLDGYSLAREAFGEGQFHVLVDRDALAAGDLAKAEILFEPGT
;
A
#
# COMPACT_ATOMS: atom_id res chain seq x y z
N MET A 1 -11.90 -45.29 -47.16
CA MET A 1 -10.86 -46.23 -46.71
C MET A 1 -10.83 -46.16 -45.20
N VAL A 2 -11.19 -47.24 -44.53
CA VAL A 2 -11.36 -47.35 -43.08
C VAL A 2 -10.00 -47.65 -42.45
N SER A 3 -9.65 -47.00 -41.34
CA SER A 3 -8.87 -47.65 -40.28
C SER A 3 -9.25 -47.11 -38.90
N VAL A 4 -9.47 -48.06 -38.01
CA VAL A 4 -10.02 -47.96 -36.65
C VAL A 4 -8.87 -47.88 -35.65
N GLY A 5 -8.91 -46.91 -34.73
CA GLY A 5 -8.00 -46.82 -33.58
C GLY A 5 -8.81 -46.83 -32.27
N ARG A 6 -8.58 -47.85 -31.44
CA ARG A 6 -9.36 -48.24 -30.25
C ARG A 6 -9.36 -47.19 -29.12
N VAL A 7 -10.53 -47.09 -28.48
CA VAL A 7 -10.79 -46.44 -27.19
C VAL A 7 -9.91 -47.03 -26.08
N ARG A 8 -9.25 -46.17 -25.30
CA ARG A 8 -8.78 -46.48 -23.95
C ARG A 8 -9.53 -45.60 -22.95
N TYR A 9 -10.30 -46.26 -22.09
CA TYR A 9 -10.84 -45.68 -20.86
C TYR A 9 -9.66 -45.26 -19.98
N ARG A 10 -9.55 -43.97 -19.64
CA ARG A 10 -8.81 -43.52 -18.45
C ARG A 10 -9.84 -42.97 -17.47
N SER A 11 -9.82 -43.55 -16.29
CA SER A 11 -10.62 -43.24 -15.12
C SER A 11 -10.77 -41.74 -14.90
N GLY A 12 -12.01 -41.30 -14.66
CA GLY A 12 -12.30 -39.97 -14.18
C GLY A 12 -11.60 -39.72 -12.84
N GLY A 13 -10.44 -39.08 -12.90
CA GLY A 13 -9.98 -38.24 -11.82
C GLY A 13 -10.68 -36.91 -11.99
N ARG A 14 -11.65 -36.60 -11.12
CA ARG A 14 -12.02 -35.20 -10.89
C ARG A 14 -10.71 -34.49 -10.56
N ALA A 15 -10.27 -33.60 -11.44
CA ALA A 15 -9.29 -32.60 -11.05
C ALA A 15 -9.88 -31.92 -9.81
N ARG A 16 -9.25 -32.14 -8.66
CA ARG A 16 -9.49 -31.28 -7.50
C ARG A 16 -9.10 -29.88 -7.99
N PRO A 17 -9.96 -28.85 -7.83
CA PRO A 17 -9.48 -27.51 -7.96
C PRO A 17 -8.29 -27.38 -7.00
N THR A 18 -7.14 -27.00 -7.55
CA THR A 18 -6.00 -26.52 -6.77
C THR A 18 -6.56 -25.51 -5.79
N ALA A 19 -6.28 -25.69 -4.50
CA ALA A 19 -6.65 -24.71 -3.50
C ALA A 19 -6.04 -23.38 -3.94
N GLU A 20 -6.88 -22.48 -4.45
CA GLU A 20 -6.67 -21.06 -4.23
C GLU A 20 -6.40 -20.98 -2.73
N GLU A 21 -5.15 -20.69 -2.36
CA GLU A 21 -4.82 -20.26 -1.01
C GLU A 21 -5.64 -18.99 -0.79
N ARG A 22 -6.88 -19.18 -0.35
CA ARG A 22 -7.71 -18.08 0.12
C ARG A 22 -6.97 -17.53 1.31
N THR A 23 -6.28 -16.41 1.11
CA THR A 23 -5.73 -15.62 2.19
C THR A 23 -6.82 -15.47 3.24
N PRO A 24 -6.61 -15.96 4.48
CA PRO A 24 -7.63 -15.91 5.49
C PRO A 24 -8.00 -14.46 5.74
N VAL A 25 -9.28 -14.17 5.59
CA VAL A 25 -9.89 -12.87 5.88
C VAL A 25 -9.71 -12.59 7.38
N VAL A 26 -9.11 -11.45 7.72
CA VAL A 26 -8.82 -11.08 9.12
C VAL A 26 -10.11 -10.79 9.89
N ASP A 27 -10.23 -11.31 11.11
CA ASP A 27 -11.21 -10.87 12.10
C ASP A 27 -10.61 -9.69 12.89
N GLU A 28 -11.02 -8.48 12.55
CA GLU A 28 -10.48 -7.24 13.12
C GLU A 28 -10.66 -7.17 14.64
N GLN A 29 -11.79 -7.63 15.17
CA GLN A 29 -12.05 -7.60 16.62
C GLN A 29 -11.13 -8.57 17.36
N ARG A 30 -10.94 -9.76 16.78
CA ARG A 30 -10.01 -10.75 17.34
C ARG A 30 -8.57 -10.25 17.27
N PHE A 31 -8.17 -9.69 16.13
CA PHE A 31 -6.84 -9.13 15.94
C PHE A 31 -6.56 -8.00 16.95
N ARG A 32 -7.50 -7.05 17.09
CA ARG A 32 -7.42 -5.98 18.09
C ARG A 32 -7.26 -6.52 19.50
N PHE A 33 -8.07 -7.51 19.89
CA PHE A 33 -7.97 -8.14 21.20
C PHE A 33 -6.57 -8.76 21.42
N ASP A 34 -6.06 -9.49 20.43
CA ASP A 34 -4.76 -10.15 20.52
C ASP A 34 -3.58 -9.15 20.61
N VAL A 35 -3.67 -7.99 19.95
CA VAL A 35 -2.72 -6.87 20.09
C VAL A 35 -2.75 -6.28 21.49
N LEU A 36 -3.95 -5.95 22.01
CA LEU A 36 -4.09 -5.35 23.34
C LEU A 36 -3.63 -6.31 24.46
N GLU A 37 -3.88 -7.62 24.34
CA GLU A 37 -3.37 -8.61 25.31
C GLU A 37 -1.84 -8.67 25.34
N ARG A 38 -1.18 -8.52 24.18
CA ARG A 38 0.28 -8.47 24.09
C ARG A 38 0.83 -7.20 24.74
N LEU A 39 0.20 -6.06 24.46
CA LEU A 39 0.55 -4.81 25.12
C LEU A 39 0.40 -4.92 26.64
N ARG A 40 -0.66 -5.54 27.18
CA ARG A 40 -0.77 -5.74 28.64
C ARG A 40 0.36 -6.59 29.25
N ALA A 41 1.03 -7.42 28.44
CA ALA A 41 2.16 -8.23 28.88
C ALA A 41 3.51 -7.51 28.74
N GLU A 42 3.58 -6.33 28.12
CA GLU A 42 4.80 -5.56 27.94
C GLU A 42 5.24 -4.89 29.27
N PRO A 43 6.51 -4.99 29.69
CA PRO A 43 6.96 -4.50 30.99
C PRO A 43 6.83 -2.97 31.20
N ARG A 44 6.72 -2.20 30.12
CA ARG A 44 6.70 -0.72 30.14
C ARG A 44 5.30 -0.12 30.00
N THR A 45 4.26 -0.94 29.87
CA THR A 45 2.88 -0.49 29.70
C THR A 45 2.09 -0.70 30.98
N SER A 46 1.52 0.38 31.53
CA SER A 46 0.52 0.28 32.61
C SER A 46 -0.86 -0.04 32.04
N VAL A 47 -1.80 -0.42 32.91
CA VAL A 47 -3.20 -0.66 32.49
C VAL A 47 -3.80 0.59 31.88
N GLU A 48 -3.57 1.75 32.49
CA GLU A 48 -4.06 3.04 32.02
C GLU A 48 -3.49 3.40 30.65
N LEU A 49 -2.19 3.17 30.43
CA LEU A 49 -1.56 3.42 29.13
C LEU A 49 -2.12 2.49 28.05
N VAL A 50 -2.40 1.21 28.36
CA VAL A 50 -3.03 0.31 27.37
C VAL A 50 -4.45 0.76 27.04
N GLU A 51 -5.20 1.31 28.01
CA GLU A 51 -6.53 1.88 27.74
C GLU A 51 -6.45 3.12 26.84
N GLU A 52 -5.44 3.97 27.05
CA GLU A 52 -5.16 5.13 26.20
C GLU A 52 -4.78 4.71 24.77
N ILE A 53 -3.84 3.76 24.63
CA ILE A 53 -3.47 3.17 23.33
C ILE A 53 -4.72 2.58 22.66
N ALA A 54 -5.51 1.80 23.40
CA ALA A 54 -6.74 1.24 22.87
C ALA A 54 -7.69 2.32 22.34
N ALA A 55 -7.86 3.44 23.03
CA ALA A 55 -8.69 4.54 22.54
C ALA A 55 -8.16 5.14 21.22
N ALA A 56 -6.83 5.13 21.01
CA ALA A 56 -6.18 5.69 19.83
C ALA A 56 -6.09 4.74 18.61
N LEU A 57 -6.15 3.42 18.82
CA LEU A 57 -5.95 2.45 17.72
C LEU A 57 -7.08 2.51 16.67
N GLN A 58 -6.75 2.90 15.44
CA GLN A 58 -7.62 2.90 14.27
C GLN A 58 -7.20 1.82 13.26
N PRO A 59 -8.13 0.96 12.79
CA PRO A 59 -7.77 -0.12 11.86
C PRO A 59 -7.33 0.40 10.49
N VAL A 60 -6.16 -0.04 10.04
CA VAL A 60 -5.56 0.28 8.75
C VAL A 60 -4.92 -0.97 8.13
N VAL A 61 -4.36 -0.85 6.93
CA VAL A 61 -3.52 -1.88 6.32
C VAL A 61 -2.08 -1.39 6.39
N GLY A 62 -1.20 -2.14 7.06
CA GLY A 62 0.22 -1.82 7.13
C GLY A 62 0.95 -2.29 5.87
N LEU A 63 1.92 -1.49 5.43
CA LEU A 63 2.87 -1.81 4.36
C LEU A 63 4.29 -1.79 4.93
N ALA A 64 5.00 -2.90 4.81
CA ALA A 64 6.40 -3.01 5.25
C ALA A 64 7.20 -3.82 4.24
N TYR A 65 8.52 -3.64 4.19
CA TYR A 65 9.37 -4.53 3.42
C TYR A 65 9.40 -5.93 4.03
N HIS A 66 9.64 -6.95 3.21
CA HIS A 66 9.94 -8.27 3.73
C HIS A 66 11.27 -8.26 4.51
N ASP A 67 11.29 -8.88 5.69
CA ASP A 67 12.47 -8.97 6.58
C ASP A 67 13.67 -9.71 5.96
N ASN A 68 13.46 -10.39 4.83
CA ASN A 68 14.52 -11.01 4.07
C ASN A 68 15.23 -9.93 3.26
N GLY A 69 16.34 -9.41 3.79
CA GLY A 69 17.30 -8.51 3.13
C GLY A 69 18.02 -9.12 1.91
N ASP A 70 17.31 -9.96 1.17
CA ASP A 70 17.81 -10.68 0.01
C ASP A 70 16.93 -10.18 -1.13
N GLY A 71 17.49 -9.42 -2.08
CA GLY A 71 16.82 -8.95 -3.30
C GLY A 71 16.42 -10.10 -4.24
N GLY A 72 15.66 -11.05 -3.72
CA GLY A 72 15.05 -12.14 -4.45
C GLY A 72 13.96 -11.60 -5.37
N PRO A 73 13.64 -12.33 -6.45
CA PRO A 73 12.68 -11.87 -7.44
C PRO A 73 11.31 -11.69 -6.78
N VAL A 74 10.69 -10.53 -6.98
CA VAL A 74 9.33 -10.27 -6.52
C VAL A 74 8.35 -11.15 -7.31
N PRO A 75 7.44 -11.89 -6.64
CA PRO A 75 6.43 -12.67 -7.34
C PRO A 75 5.57 -11.81 -8.27
N LEU A 76 5.23 -12.36 -9.43
CA LEU A 76 4.42 -11.66 -10.41
C LEU A 76 3.05 -11.30 -9.82
N GLY A 77 2.67 -10.03 -9.93
CA GLY A 77 1.44 -9.47 -9.33
C GLY A 77 1.48 -9.22 -7.82
N ALA A 78 2.58 -9.47 -7.11
CA ALA A 78 2.68 -9.12 -5.69
C ALA A 78 2.78 -7.59 -5.48
N SER A 79 2.41 -7.13 -4.29
CA SER A 79 2.65 -5.74 -3.89
C SER A 79 4.16 -5.46 -3.72
N LYS A 80 4.61 -4.31 -4.23
CA LYS A 80 6.03 -3.93 -4.25
C LYS A 80 6.23 -2.43 -4.41
N THR A 81 7.42 -1.95 -4.07
CA THR A 81 7.91 -0.63 -4.46
C THR A 81 8.92 -0.77 -5.59
N GLY A 82 9.02 0.26 -6.43
CA GLY A 82 10.01 0.34 -7.51
C GLY A 82 9.99 -0.81 -8.53
N GLY A 83 11.07 -0.88 -9.31
CA GLY A 83 11.21 -1.81 -10.43
C GLY A 83 10.28 -1.49 -11.60
N LEU A 84 9.99 -2.52 -12.41
CA LEU A 84 9.07 -2.43 -13.54
C LEU A 84 7.70 -3.00 -13.16
N PRO A 85 6.59 -2.35 -13.52
CA PRO A 85 5.27 -2.79 -13.09
C PRO A 85 4.91 -4.15 -13.70
N HIS A 86 4.15 -4.93 -12.94
CA HIS A 86 3.53 -6.18 -13.38
C HIS A 86 2.17 -5.86 -13.96
N VAL A 87 2.05 -5.78 -15.28
CA VAL A 87 0.89 -5.22 -15.97
C VAL A 87 0.26 -6.22 -16.93
N ALA A 88 -1.02 -6.02 -17.22
CA ALA A 88 -1.70 -6.78 -18.27
C ALA A 88 -1.26 -6.32 -19.67
N ALA A 89 -1.53 -7.15 -20.67
CA ALA A 89 -1.25 -6.80 -22.06
C ALA A 89 -2.01 -5.52 -22.48
N GLY A 90 -1.33 -4.62 -23.19
CA GLY A 90 -1.90 -3.35 -23.65
C GLY A 90 -1.81 -2.20 -22.63
N PHE A 91 -1.07 -2.39 -21.54
CA PHE A 91 -0.74 -1.32 -20.61
C PHE A 91 -0.11 -0.12 -21.32
N VAL A 92 -0.60 1.08 -20.97
CA VAL A 92 -0.05 2.35 -21.45
C VAL A 92 0.80 2.92 -20.32
N TRP A 93 2.06 3.19 -20.62
CA TRP A 93 3.00 3.74 -19.64
C TRP A 93 2.63 5.20 -19.34
N PRO A 94 2.49 5.61 -18.06
CA PRO A 94 2.22 6.99 -17.71
C PRO A 94 3.41 7.91 -18.01
N THR A 95 3.14 9.08 -18.57
CA THR A 95 4.13 10.11 -18.90
C THR A 95 3.80 11.42 -18.19
N GLU A 96 4.80 12.26 -17.97
CA GLU A 96 4.62 13.66 -17.55
C GLU A 96 3.75 14.40 -18.57
N GLU A 97 2.80 15.22 -18.12
CA GLU A 97 1.87 15.92 -19.02
C GLU A 97 2.59 16.87 -20.00
N ASP A 98 3.61 17.58 -19.51
CA ASP A 98 4.30 18.65 -20.23
C ASP A 98 5.42 18.16 -21.15
N THR A 99 6.14 17.11 -20.76
CA THR A 99 7.36 16.65 -21.44
C THR A 99 7.17 15.34 -22.20
N ASP A 100 6.08 14.60 -21.91
CA ASP A 100 5.86 13.23 -22.36
C ASP A 100 6.98 12.26 -21.90
N GLU A 101 7.76 12.64 -20.88
CA GLU A 101 8.79 11.79 -20.28
C GLU A 101 8.13 10.69 -19.43
N PRO A 102 8.58 9.42 -19.54
CA PRO A 102 7.98 8.32 -18.81
C PRO A 102 8.24 8.44 -17.30
N LEU A 103 7.17 8.26 -16.52
CA LEU A 103 7.26 8.27 -15.06
C LEU A 103 7.82 6.94 -14.51
N ALA A 104 8.50 7.00 -13.35
CA ALA A 104 8.99 5.84 -12.65
C ALA A 104 7.90 5.21 -11.78
N LEU A 105 7.87 3.87 -11.69
CA LEU A 105 6.98 3.19 -10.76
C LEU A 105 7.46 3.45 -9.32
N VAL A 106 6.60 4.08 -8.51
CA VAL A 106 6.82 4.25 -7.06
C VAL A 106 6.37 3.00 -6.32
N CYS A 107 5.14 2.57 -6.58
CA CYS A 107 4.52 1.45 -5.87
C CYS A 107 3.48 0.75 -6.74
N GLN A 108 3.37 -0.56 -6.55
CA GLN A 108 2.33 -1.41 -7.08
C GLN A 108 1.67 -2.15 -5.91
N ILE A 109 0.34 -2.08 -5.81
CA ILE A 109 -0.43 -2.78 -4.78
C ILE A 109 -1.38 -3.77 -5.45
N ASN A 110 -1.33 -5.01 -4.99
CA ASN A 110 -2.35 -6.01 -5.29
C ASN A 110 -3.53 -5.85 -4.33
N LEU A 111 -4.68 -5.43 -4.86
CA LEU A 111 -5.85 -5.14 -4.03
C LEU A 111 -6.42 -6.39 -3.36
N ALA A 112 -6.16 -7.59 -3.88
CA ALA A 112 -6.56 -8.82 -3.20
C ALA A 112 -5.79 -9.04 -1.88
N GLU A 113 -4.52 -8.65 -1.81
CA GLU A 113 -3.71 -8.70 -0.59
C GLU A 113 -4.22 -7.69 0.43
N ALA A 114 -4.42 -6.44 -0.01
CA ALA A 114 -4.93 -5.37 0.85
C ALA A 114 -6.36 -5.61 1.33
N ALA A 115 -7.25 -6.13 0.49
CA ALA A 115 -8.63 -6.45 0.86
C ALA A 115 -8.73 -7.62 1.84
N ALA A 116 -7.77 -8.55 1.85
CA ALA A 116 -7.71 -9.60 2.87
C ALA A 116 -7.37 -9.04 4.26
N ALA A 117 -6.55 -7.98 4.31
CA ALA A 117 -6.20 -7.25 5.52
C ALA A 117 -7.30 -6.30 6.02
N ALA A 118 -8.12 -5.76 5.10
CA ALA A 118 -9.23 -4.86 5.42
C ALA A 118 -10.54 -5.30 4.72
N PRO A 119 -11.19 -6.38 5.21
CA PRO A 119 -12.32 -7.00 4.52
C PRO A 119 -13.49 -6.04 4.33
N GLY A 120 -13.95 -5.92 3.08
CA GLY A 120 -15.09 -5.07 2.73
C GLY A 120 -14.80 -3.56 2.68
N ARG A 121 -13.54 -3.14 2.88
CA ARG A 121 -13.13 -1.73 2.82
C ARG A 121 -12.39 -1.36 1.52
N LEU A 122 -11.89 -2.35 0.79
CA LEU A 122 -11.18 -2.19 -0.48
C LEU A 122 -11.77 -3.14 -1.54
N PRO A 123 -11.59 -2.84 -2.84
CA PRO A 123 -11.93 -3.78 -3.91
C PRO A 123 -11.24 -5.13 -3.71
N ALA A 124 -11.98 -6.23 -3.89
CA ALA A 124 -11.46 -7.58 -3.62
C ALA A 124 -10.42 -8.07 -4.64
N THR A 125 -10.28 -7.38 -5.77
CA THR A 125 -9.38 -7.69 -6.87
C THR A 125 -8.90 -6.39 -7.53
N GLY A 126 -7.84 -6.50 -8.33
CA GLY A 126 -7.31 -5.39 -9.11
C GLY A 126 -5.90 -5.03 -8.72
N MET A 127 -5.29 -4.16 -9.51
CA MET A 127 -3.96 -3.62 -9.28
C MET A 127 -4.03 -2.10 -9.24
N LEU A 128 -3.33 -1.53 -8.27
CA LEU A 128 -3.11 -0.09 -8.16
C LEU A 128 -1.62 0.18 -8.40
N TYR A 129 -1.32 1.18 -9.21
CA TYR A 129 0.05 1.58 -9.52
C TYR A 129 0.19 3.09 -9.30
N LEU A 130 1.19 3.50 -8.53
CA LEU A 130 1.58 4.89 -8.35
C LEU A 130 2.88 5.14 -9.11
N PHE A 131 2.88 6.18 -9.93
CA PHE A 131 4.03 6.65 -10.68
C PHE A 131 4.36 8.08 -10.32
N SER A 132 5.65 8.44 -10.40
CA SER A 132 6.18 9.78 -10.15
C SER A 132 7.46 9.98 -10.95
N ILE A 133 7.84 11.24 -11.14
CA ILE A 133 9.24 11.57 -11.43
C ILE A 133 10.14 10.99 -10.34
N ALA A 134 11.33 10.52 -10.71
CA ALA A 134 12.32 9.96 -9.80
C ALA A 134 13.74 10.51 -10.05
N ASP A 135 13.85 11.54 -10.89
CA ASP A 135 15.09 12.27 -11.11
C ASP A 135 15.48 13.00 -9.82
N GLY A 136 16.63 12.65 -9.23
CA GLY A 136 17.11 13.24 -7.98
C GLY A 136 17.33 14.75 -8.03
N ASP A 137 17.50 15.34 -9.23
CA ASP A 137 17.62 16.79 -9.38
C ASP A 137 16.26 17.52 -9.31
N ARG A 138 15.15 16.84 -9.63
CA ARG A 138 13.78 17.38 -9.73
C ARG A 138 12.86 16.91 -8.60
N ALA A 139 12.97 15.64 -8.21
CA ALA A 139 12.07 14.96 -7.29
C ALA A 139 12.21 15.41 -5.82
N TYR A 140 13.15 16.31 -5.51
CA TYR A 140 13.34 16.86 -4.16
C TYR A 140 12.47 18.10 -3.92
N GLY A 141 11.14 17.95 -3.87
CA GLY A 141 10.24 19.01 -3.41
C GLY A 141 8.98 19.22 -4.24
N TYR A 142 8.74 20.48 -4.63
CA TYR A 142 7.46 20.94 -5.20
C TYR A 142 7.26 20.60 -6.68
N GLU A 143 8.22 19.95 -7.34
CA GLU A 143 8.04 19.49 -8.73
C GLU A 143 7.28 18.17 -8.80
N ILE A 144 6.97 17.54 -7.66
CA ILE A 144 6.07 16.38 -7.59
C ILE A 144 4.65 16.88 -7.37
N ASP A 145 3.82 16.81 -8.42
CA ASP A 145 2.45 17.31 -8.47
C ASP A 145 1.58 16.44 -9.41
N ASP A 146 0.43 16.96 -9.85
CA ASP A 146 -0.51 16.26 -10.72
C ASP A 146 -0.02 16.10 -12.18
N GLU A 147 0.93 16.92 -12.62
CA GLU A 147 1.52 16.84 -13.97
C GLU A 147 2.70 15.84 -14.00
N THR A 148 3.30 15.56 -12.85
CA THR A 148 4.48 14.70 -12.70
C THR A 148 4.23 13.41 -11.90
N THR A 149 2.96 13.12 -11.60
CA THR A 149 2.54 11.87 -10.96
C THR A 149 1.35 11.24 -11.68
N ALA A 150 1.18 9.92 -11.52
CA ALA A 150 0.02 9.24 -12.07
C ALA A 150 -0.42 8.07 -11.20
N LEU A 151 -1.73 7.91 -11.03
CA LEU A 151 -2.34 6.73 -10.41
C LEU A 151 -3.07 5.93 -11.47
N VAL A 152 -2.68 4.66 -11.64
CA VAL A 152 -3.35 3.74 -12.54
C VAL A 152 -4.06 2.66 -11.73
N HIS A 153 -5.35 2.46 -11.98
CA HIS A 153 -6.13 1.39 -11.40
C HIS A 153 -6.65 0.44 -12.49
N ASP A 154 -6.23 -0.82 -12.43
CA ASP A 154 -6.78 -1.91 -13.24
C ASP A 154 -7.66 -2.79 -12.34
N PRO A 155 -9.00 -2.69 -12.40
CA PRO A 155 -9.89 -3.40 -11.49
C PRO A 155 -9.95 -4.92 -11.74
N ALA A 156 -9.54 -5.37 -12.93
CA ALA A 156 -9.66 -6.75 -13.36
C ALA A 156 -8.54 -7.09 -14.36
N PRO A 157 -7.27 -7.08 -13.91
CA PRO A 157 -6.15 -7.35 -14.78
C PRO A 157 -6.27 -8.75 -15.37
N GLY A 158 -5.94 -8.86 -16.66
CA GLY A 158 -5.70 -10.15 -17.29
C GLY A 158 -4.41 -10.80 -16.76
N PRO A 159 -3.85 -11.78 -17.51
CA PRO A 159 -2.53 -12.31 -17.21
C PRO A 159 -1.49 -11.18 -17.16
N LEU A 160 -0.81 -11.07 -16.03
CA LEU A 160 0.24 -10.07 -15.83
C LEU A 160 1.55 -10.53 -16.49
N ALA A 161 2.39 -9.57 -16.82
CA ALA A 161 3.79 -9.74 -17.18
C ALA A 161 4.59 -8.55 -16.63
N VAL A 162 5.89 -8.71 -16.45
CA VAL A 162 6.76 -7.56 -16.19
C VAL A 162 6.77 -6.67 -17.43
N ALA A 163 6.47 -5.38 -17.28
CA ALA A 163 6.48 -4.44 -18.37
C ALA A 163 7.89 -4.27 -18.96
N GLU A 164 7.98 -3.89 -20.23
CA GLU A 164 9.24 -3.47 -20.85
C GLU A 164 9.46 -1.99 -20.50
N ALA A 165 10.66 -1.66 -20.00
CA ALA A 165 11.00 -0.30 -19.63
C ALA A 165 11.03 0.62 -20.87
N PRO A 166 10.44 1.82 -20.83
CA PRO A 166 10.71 2.86 -21.81
C PRO A 166 12.22 3.16 -21.92
N ALA A 167 12.70 3.41 -23.14
CA ALA A 167 14.13 3.59 -23.39
C ALA A 167 14.68 4.84 -22.67
N GLU A 168 13.87 5.87 -22.55
CA GLU A 168 14.16 7.13 -21.88
C GLU A 168 14.36 6.92 -20.39
N LEU A 169 13.47 6.16 -19.73
CA LEU A 169 13.56 5.84 -18.31
C LEU A 169 14.84 5.05 -17.99
N ALA A 170 15.19 4.09 -18.86
CA ALA A 170 16.42 3.31 -18.72
C ALA A 170 17.69 4.14 -18.93
N ALA A 171 17.63 5.22 -19.74
CA ALA A 171 18.76 6.10 -19.99
C ALA A 171 19.02 7.08 -18.83
N LEU A 172 17.98 7.45 -18.08
CA LEU A 172 18.05 8.34 -16.92
C LEU A 172 18.45 7.63 -15.62
N ASP A 173 18.58 6.29 -15.62
CA ASP A 173 18.76 5.47 -14.41
C ASP A 173 17.68 5.75 -13.34
N ALA A 174 16.48 6.14 -13.78
CA ALA A 174 15.37 6.58 -12.94
C ALA A 174 14.46 5.42 -12.48
N ILE A 175 14.93 4.16 -12.62
CA ILE A 175 14.19 2.99 -12.12
C ILE A 175 14.51 2.82 -10.64
N LEU A 176 13.50 3.01 -9.80
CA LEU A 176 13.64 2.83 -8.36
C LEU A 176 13.94 1.35 -8.01
N PRO A 177 14.66 1.08 -6.90
CA PRO A 177 14.94 -0.28 -6.46
C PRO A 177 13.66 -1.10 -6.26
N GLU A 178 13.63 -2.33 -6.79
CA GLU A 178 12.50 -3.24 -6.63
C GLU A 178 12.53 -3.92 -5.25
N CYS A 179 11.52 -3.66 -4.42
CA CYS A 179 11.40 -4.27 -3.09
C CYS A 179 9.98 -4.84 -2.87
N ALA A 180 9.88 -6.12 -2.52
CA ALA A 180 8.61 -6.75 -2.18
C ALA A 180 8.01 -6.17 -0.88
N LEU A 181 6.69 -5.97 -0.87
CA LEU A 181 5.96 -5.51 0.30
C LEU A 181 5.20 -6.66 0.99
N ARG A 182 5.29 -6.69 2.31
CA ARG A 182 4.31 -7.30 3.20
C ARG A 182 3.12 -6.37 3.31
N VAL A 183 1.93 -6.92 3.11
CA VAL A 183 0.64 -6.23 3.26
C VAL A 183 -0.19 -6.99 4.29
N GLY A 184 -0.69 -6.31 5.31
CA GLY A 184 -1.41 -6.99 6.39
C GLY A 184 -2.22 -6.06 7.30
N PRO A 185 -3.05 -6.62 8.18
CA PRO A 185 -3.85 -5.83 9.11
C PRO A 185 -2.92 -5.09 10.08
N SER A 186 -3.29 -3.86 10.41
CA SER A 186 -2.51 -3.01 11.31
C SER A 186 -3.39 -2.01 12.04
N PHE A 187 -2.76 -1.17 12.86
CA PHE A 187 -3.40 -0.04 13.50
C PHE A 187 -2.53 1.21 13.39
N GLY A 188 -3.15 2.31 12.96
CA GLY A 188 -2.62 3.65 13.19
C GLY A 188 -3.03 4.15 14.58
N CYS A 189 -2.26 5.09 15.14
CA CYS A 189 -2.61 5.77 16.38
C CYS A 189 -3.14 7.18 16.06
N GLN A 190 -4.39 7.43 16.42
CA GLN A 190 -5.08 8.69 16.17
C GLN A 190 -5.62 9.27 17.47
N ASP A 191 -5.54 10.59 17.63
CA ASP A 191 -6.12 11.28 18.78
C ASP A 191 -7.63 11.03 18.79
N PRO A 192 -8.19 10.41 19.83
CA PRO A 192 -9.63 10.17 19.92
C PRO A 192 -10.45 11.46 20.13
N GLN A 193 -9.81 12.58 20.49
CA GLN A 193 -10.45 13.86 20.79
C GLN A 193 -9.62 15.05 20.26
N PRO A 194 -9.45 15.18 18.94
CA PRO A 194 -8.63 16.25 18.37
C PRO A 194 -9.20 17.64 18.67
N ALA A 195 -8.31 18.61 18.87
CA ALA A 195 -8.66 19.93 19.37
C ALA A 195 -9.58 20.75 18.43
N ASP A 196 -9.43 20.58 17.11
CA ASP A 196 -10.16 21.32 16.08
C ASP A 196 -11.12 20.43 15.26
N GLY A 197 -11.28 19.16 15.67
CA GLY A 197 -12.09 18.17 14.98
C GLY A 197 -11.45 17.55 13.74
N ARG A 198 -10.20 17.92 13.39
CA ARG A 198 -9.44 17.27 12.32
C ARG A 198 -8.69 16.05 12.85
N PRO A 199 -8.57 14.96 12.09
CA PRO A 199 -7.72 13.84 12.47
C PRO A 199 -6.30 14.29 12.80
N GLU A 200 -5.81 13.88 13.96
CA GLU A 200 -4.44 14.12 14.40
C GLU A 200 -3.81 12.80 14.84
N ALA A 201 -2.54 12.59 14.54
CA ALA A 201 -1.82 11.40 14.99
C ALA A 201 -1.61 11.46 16.51
N GLN A 202 -2.04 10.42 17.23
CA GLN A 202 -1.65 10.27 18.64
C GLN A 202 -0.20 9.79 18.69
N ARG A 203 0.68 10.61 19.25
CA ARG A 203 2.08 10.26 19.50
C ARG A 203 2.22 9.66 20.89
N PHE A 204 3.05 8.63 20.98
CA PHE A 204 3.47 8.05 22.24
C PHE A 204 4.98 8.15 22.38
N ASP A 205 5.50 7.85 23.57
CA ASP A 205 6.94 7.69 23.72
C ASP A 205 7.45 6.60 22.76
N TYR A 206 8.65 6.79 22.22
CA TYR A 206 9.25 5.88 21.24
C TYR A 206 9.22 4.40 21.68
N ASP A 207 9.49 4.12 22.95
CA ASP A 207 9.46 2.75 23.48
C ASP A 207 8.06 2.13 23.48
N VAL A 208 7.02 2.96 23.59
CA VAL A 208 5.61 2.57 23.54
C VAL A 208 5.19 2.34 22.10
N GLU A 209 5.54 3.23 21.17
CA GLU A 209 5.30 3.04 19.73
C GLU A 209 5.94 1.73 19.25
N GLN A 210 7.18 1.48 19.66
CA GLN A 210 7.88 0.23 19.40
C GLN A 210 7.20 -1.00 20.04
N ALA A 211 6.57 -0.85 21.20
CA ALA A 211 5.78 -1.93 21.82
C ALA A 211 4.49 -2.22 21.04
N ILE A 212 3.85 -1.18 20.49
CA ILE A 212 2.67 -1.31 19.63
C ILE A 212 3.03 -2.08 18.36
N GLU A 213 4.10 -1.68 17.67
CA GLU A 213 4.58 -2.37 16.46
C GLU A 213 4.89 -3.85 16.72
N ARG A 214 5.63 -4.15 17.80
CA ARG A 214 5.90 -5.54 18.19
C ARG A 214 4.64 -6.32 18.51
N ALA A 215 3.65 -5.70 19.16
CA ALA A 215 2.39 -6.35 19.49
C ALA A 215 1.56 -6.65 18.23
N ILE A 216 1.55 -5.74 17.25
CA ILE A 216 0.94 -5.91 15.91
C ILE A 216 1.58 -7.10 15.20
N GLU A 217 2.90 -7.09 15.05
CA GLU A 217 3.66 -8.18 14.39
C GLU A 217 3.44 -9.53 15.09
N ALA A 218 3.52 -9.56 16.41
CA ALA A 218 3.30 -10.77 17.19
C ALA A 218 1.86 -11.29 17.15
N ALA A 219 0.88 -10.44 16.79
CA ALA A 219 -0.50 -10.82 16.53
C ALA A 219 -0.75 -11.28 15.07
N GLY A 220 0.29 -11.29 14.23
CA GLY A 220 0.22 -11.67 12.82
C GLY A 220 -0.13 -10.53 11.87
N GLY A 221 -0.02 -9.28 12.32
CA GLY A 221 -0.21 -8.09 11.50
C GLY A 221 1.07 -7.65 10.78
N VAL A 222 1.01 -6.43 10.24
CA VAL A 222 2.15 -5.74 9.62
C VAL A 222 2.25 -4.35 10.23
N ALA A 223 3.35 -4.04 10.92
CA ALA A 223 3.62 -2.69 11.41
C ALA A 223 3.80 -1.71 10.23
N GLU A 224 3.43 -0.45 10.42
CA GLU A 224 3.61 0.60 9.41
C GLU A 224 5.12 0.88 9.25
N GLY A 225 5.76 0.26 8.26
CA GLY A 225 7.20 0.41 8.00
C GLY A 225 7.49 1.35 6.84
N VAL A 226 6.93 1.04 5.67
CA VAL A 226 7.08 1.83 4.43
C VAL A 226 5.90 2.76 4.22
N GLY A 227 4.74 2.38 4.77
CA GLY A 227 3.51 3.12 4.57
C GLY A 227 2.30 2.38 5.09
N ARG A 228 1.12 2.87 4.70
CA ARG A 228 -0.17 2.28 5.05
C ARG A 228 -1.24 2.54 4.01
N MET A 229 -2.34 1.81 4.09
CA MET A 229 -3.59 2.10 3.39
C MET A 229 -4.72 2.27 4.39
N LEU A 230 -5.72 3.07 4.02
CA LEU A 230 -6.90 3.39 4.85
C LEU A 230 -6.55 4.20 6.11
N GLY A 231 -7.60 4.66 6.79
CA GLY A 231 -7.49 5.58 7.92
C GLY A 231 -7.48 7.04 7.45
N ASP A 232 -7.08 7.92 8.36
CA ASP A 232 -6.94 9.34 8.06
C ASP A 232 -5.52 9.69 7.57
N ALA A 233 -5.45 10.70 6.70
CA ALA A 233 -4.19 11.30 6.30
C ALA A 233 -3.66 12.21 7.42
N ASN A 234 -2.41 12.00 7.82
CA ASN A 234 -1.74 12.81 8.83
C ASN A 234 -0.81 13.81 8.14
N LEU A 235 -1.39 14.82 7.50
CA LEU A 235 -0.65 15.87 6.80
C LEU A 235 -0.05 16.83 7.82
N PHE A 236 1.27 17.03 7.80
CA PHE A 236 1.98 17.80 8.83
C PHE A 236 2.16 19.28 8.48
N ARG A 237 1.97 19.66 7.22
CA ARG A 237 1.95 21.04 6.74
C ARG A 237 0.53 21.57 6.72
N ALA A 238 0.35 22.78 7.26
CA ALA A 238 -0.97 23.40 7.38
C ALA A 238 -1.64 23.62 6.02
N GLU A 239 -0.85 23.96 4.99
CA GLU A 239 -1.34 24.19 3.63
C GLU A 239 -1.85 22.90 2.99
N MET A 240 -1.18 21.77 3.22
CA MET A 240 -1.60 20.47 2.70
C MET A 240 -2.85 19.96 3.42
N ALA A 241 -2.97 20.24 4.72
CA ALA A 241 -4.17 19.89 5.48
C ALA A 241 -5.46 20.54 4.94
N GLU A 242 -5.37 21.61 4.16
CA GLU A 242 -6.54 22.20 3.47
C GLU A 242 -7.01 21.37 2.26
N CYS A 243 -6.13 20.54 1.70
CA CYS A 243 -6.44 19.62 0.59
C CYS A 243 -7.16 18.35 1.03
N TYR A 244 -7.27 18.09 2.34
CA TYR A 244 -7.91 16.91 2.90
C TYR A 244 -9.21 17.23 3.64
N ASP A 245 -10.33 16.67 3.16
CA ASP A 245 -11.60 16.68 3.88
C ASP A 245 -11.89 15.30 4.49
N PRO A 246 -11.65 15.08 5.79
CA PRO A 246 -11.85 13.76 6.42
C PRO A 246 -13.31 13.29 6.43
N ALA A 247 -14.28 14.19 6.26
CA ALA A 247 -15.69 13.82 6.15
C ALA A 247 -16.01 13.19 4.80
N ARG A 248 -15.27 13.54 3.75
CA ARG A 248 -15.52 13.13 2.37
C ARG A 248 -14.50 12.15 1.83
N GLN A 249 -13.24 12.33 2.21
CA GLN A 249 -12.11 11.57 1.73
C GLN A 249 -11.61 10.58 2.78
N VAL A 250 -10.81 9.62 2.32
CA VAL A 250 -10.06 8.67 3.13
C VAL A 250 -8.69 8.48 2.48
N LEU A 251 -7.68 8.17 3.28
CA LEU A 251 -6.37 7.80 2.76
C LEU A 251 -6.47 6.45 2.02
N LEU A 252 -6.22 6.43 0.72
CA LEU A 252 -6.08 5.18 -0.04
C LEU A 252 -4.73 4.54 0.22
N VAL A 253 -3.64 5.31 0.10
CA VAL A 253 -2.29 4.85 0.45
C VAL A 253 -1.43 6.04 0.87
N SER A 254 -0.57 5.84 1.86
CA SER A 254 0.55 6.75 2.16
C SER A 254 1.85 5.98 2.12
N LEU A 255 2.90 6.61 1.59
CA LEU A 255 4.23 6.02 1.45
C LEU A 255 5.30 7.02 1.89
N ASP A 256 6.25 6.53 2.67
CA ASP A 256 7.40 7.27 3.15
C ASP A 256 8.49 7.36 2.07
N GLY A 257 8.80 8.59 1.62
CA GLY A 257 9.77 8.85 0.57
C GLY A 257 11.17 8.37 0.92
N TYR A 258 11.55 8.44 2.21
CA TYR A 258 12.87 8.03 2.69
C TYR A 258 13.05 6.52 2.52
N SER A 259 12.02 5.77 2.87
CA SER A 259 11.95 4.31 2.72
C SER A 259 11.90 3.87 1.26
N LEU A 260 11.24 4.65 0.40
CA LEU A 260 11.10 4.35 -1.03
C LEU A 260 12.42 4.58 -1.79
N ALA A 261 12.92 5.80 -1.74
CA ALA A 261 14.11 6.24 -2.45
C ALA A 261 14.58 7.57 -1.89
N ARG A 262 15.36 7.52 -0.81
CA ARG A 262 15.91 8.69 -0.11
C ARG A 262 16.51 9.75 -1.04
N GLU A 263 17.24 9.34 -2.08
CA GLU A 263 17.91 10.28 -2.99
C GLU A 263 16.95 10.97 -3.96
N ALA A 264 15.75 10.41 -4.18
CA ALA A 264 14.70 11.02 -5.00
C ALA A 264 13.73 11.83 -4.13
N PHE A 265 13.18 11.23 -3.07
CA PHE A 265 12.03 11.78 -2.35
C PHE A 265 12.37 12.38 -0.97
N GLY A 266 13.60 12.18 -0.47
CA GLY A 266 14.03 12.70 0.82
C GLY A 266 13.11 12.27 1.98
N GLU A 267 12.77 13.21 2.86
CA GLU A 267 11.80 13.03 3.94
C GLU A 267 10.35 13.33 3.50
N GLY A 268 10.10 13.41 2.19
CA GLY A 268 8.76 13.64 1.65
C GLY A 268 7.84 12.44 1.79
N GLN A 269 6.53 12.68 1.70
CA GLN A 269 5.51 11.64 1.82
C GLN A 269 4.51 11.72 0.67
N PHE A 270 4.21 10.56 0.08
CA PHE A 270 3.07 10.43 -0.81
C PHE A 270 1.81 10.19 0.02
N HIS A 271 0.74 10.88 -0.33
CA HIS A 271 -0.62 10.63 0.14
C HIS A 271 -1.54 10.51 -1.06
N VAL A 272 -2.19 9.37 -1.21
CA VAL A 272 -3.22 9.17 -2.21
C VAL A 272 -4.56 9.22 -1.50
N LEU A 273 -5.38 10.21 -1.80
CA LEU A 273 -6.67 10.46 -1.19
C LEU A 273 -7.78 10.04 -2.13
N VAL A 274 -8.85 9.44 -1.62
CA VAL A 274 -10.01 9.07 -2.44
C VAL A 274 -11.29 9.45 -1.73
N ASP A 275 -12.27 9.97 -2.49
CA ASP A 275 -13.62 10.17 -1.97
C ASP A 275 -14.19 8.82 -1.47
N ARG A 276 -14.84 8.84 -0.30
CA ARG A 276 -15.45 7.65 0.32
C ARG A 276 -16.48 6.99 -0.60
N ASP A 277 -17.24 7.79 -1.35
CA ASP A 277 -18.20 7.29 -2.33
C ASP A 277 -17.52 6.62 -3.52
N ALA A 278 -16.39 7.16 -3.99
CA ALA A 278 -15.60 6.57 -5.06
C ALA A 278 -14.96 5.25 -4.61
N LEU A 279 -14.41 5.20 -3.39
CA LEU A 279 -13.91 3.98 -2.78
C LEU A 279 -15.00 2.91 -2.66
N ALA A 280 -16.19 3.28 -2.16
CA ALA A 280 -17.32 2.38 -2.04
C ALA A 280 -17.81 1.84 -3.40
N ALA A 281 -17.67 2.63 -4.46
CA ALA A 281 -17.95 2.22 -5.84
C ALA A 281 -16.81 1.42 -6.49
N GLY A 282 -15.63 1.33 -5.87
CA GLY A 282 -14.42 0.73 -6.43
C GLY A 282 -13.77 1.56 -7.54
N ASP A 283 -14.10 2.86 -7.62
CA ASP A 283 -13.62 3.79 -8.63
C ASP A 283 -12.35 4.51 -8.15
N LEU A 284 -11.28 3.74 -7.94
CA LEU A 284 -10.02 4.25 -7.40
C LEU A 284 -9.25 5.16 -8.38
N ALA A 285 -9.67 5.22 -9.65
CA ALA A 285 -9.09 6.13 -10.64
C ALA A 285 -9.40 7.62 -10.35
N LYS A 286 -10.34 7.90 -9.43
CA LYS A 286 -10.66 9.25 -8.95
C LYS A 286 -9.82 9.69 -7.75
N ALA A 287 -8.87 8.87 -7.33
CA ALA A 287 -8.02 9.25 -6.21
C ALA A 287 -7.01 10.32 -6.66
N GLU A 288 -6.72 11.24 -5.74
CA GLU A 288 -5.82 12.38 -5.92
C GLU A 288 -4.49 12.07 -5.24
N ILE A 289 -3.39 12.43 -5.87
CA ILE A 289 -2.05 12.27 -5.31
C ILE A 289 -1.62 13.62 -4.73
N LEU A 290 -1.15 13.59 -3.50
CA LEU A 290 -0.49 14.71 -2.85
C LEU A 290 0.91 14.27 -2.44
N PHE A 291 1.92 15.06 -2.78
CA PHE A 291 3.26 14.89 -2.25
C PHE A 291 3.54 15.99 -1.22
N GLU A 292 3.77 15.58 0.02
CA GLU A 292 4.12 16.48 1.11
C GLU A 292 5.65 16.48 1.28
N PRO A 293 6.36 17.55 0.86
CA PRO A 293 7.81 17.55 0.91
C PRO A 293 8.34 17.60 2.35
N GLY A 294 9.45 16.90 2.59
CA GLY A 294 10.18 16.93 3.85
C GLY A 294 10.75 18.31 4.20
N THR A 295 11.31 18.43 5.41
CA THR A 295 11.93 19.69 5.90
C THR A 295 13.40 19.82 5.57
#